data_AF-A0A7W2TJW9-F1
#
_entry.id   AF-A0A7W2TJW9-F1
#
_cell.length_a   1.000
_cell.length_b   1.000
_cell.length_c   1.000
_cell.angle_alpha   90.00
_cell.angle_beta   90.00
_cell.angle_gamma   90.00
#
_symmetry.space_group_name_H-M   'P 1'
#
loop_
_entity.id
_entity.type
_entity.pdbx_description
1 polymer ?
#
loop_
_entity_poly.entity_id
_entity_poly.type
_entity_poly.pdbx_seq_one_letter_code
_entity_poly.pdbx_strand_id
1 'polypeptide(L)'
;MENKPERNNLIERRQYFDDSEFESDNNWKKLTLAQRFAALSLTKYGYELRFTRFTSSGSTAVLVLKNGTPATISEDGDINTTPDINIR
;
A
#
# COMPACT_ATOMS: atom_id res chain seq x y z
N MET A 1 45.44 -28.05 23.15
CA MET A 1 44.39 -27.01 23.30
C MET A 1 44.79 -25.93 22.32
N GLU A 2 44.10 -25.65 21.23
CA GLU A 2 42.67 -25.45 21.09
C GLU A 2 42.29 -25.66 19.61
N ASN A 3 41.23 -26.43 19.39
CA ASN A 3 40.62 -26.65 18.09
C ASN A 3 40.01 -25.32 17.62
N LYS A 4 40.21 -24.97 16.34
CA LYS A 4 39.50 -23.87 15.70
C LYS A 4 38.33 -24.44 14.88
N PRO A 5 37.11 -24.56 15.43
CA PRO A 5 35.98 -24.94 14.64
C PRO A 5 35.46 -23.70 13.91
N GLU A 6 35.59 -23.77 12.59
CA GLU A 6 34.45 -23.79 11.68
C GLU A 6 33.67 -22.47 11.53
N ARG A 7 33.94 -21.89 10.37
CA ARG A 7 33.25 -20.82 9.66
C ARG A 7 31.73 -20.95 9.77
N ASN A 8 31.13 -20.20 10.69
CA ASN A 8 29.71 -19.91 10.64
C ASN A 8 29.45 -18.88 9.54
N ASN A 9 29.37 -19.39 8.29
CA ASN A 9 28.60 -18.79 7.21
C ASN A 9 27.12 -18.86 7.60
N LEU A 10 26.73 -18.09 8.62
CA LEU A 10 25.33 -17.75 8.83
C LEU A 10 24.98 -16.84 7.67
N ILE A 11 24.29 -17.43 6.72
CA ILE A 11 23.75 -16.78 5.54
C ILE A 11 22.91 -15.58 6.00
N GLU A 12 23.53 -14.39 6.04
CA GLU A 12 22.87 -13.08 5.96
C GLU A 12 22.30 -12.88 4.55
N ARG A 13 21.52 -13.86 4.09
CA ARG A 13 20.61 -13.68 2.97
C ARG A 13 19.21 -13.86 3.51
N ARG A 14 18.63 -12.76 3.97
CA ARG A 14 17.29 -12.32 3.55
C ARG A 14 17.09 -10.88 3.98
N GLN A 15 17.44 -10.03 3.03
CA GLN A 15 16.74 -8.81 2.66
C GLN A 15 16.68 -7.74 3.76
N TYR A 16 17.38 -6.63 3.50
CA TYR A 16 16.77 -5.31 3.60
C TYR A 16 15.32 -5.45 3.08
N PHE A 17 14.37 -5.71 3.98
CA PHE A 17 12.98 -5.41 3.71
C PHE A 17 12.96 -3.90 3.74
N ASP A 18 12.93 -3.34 2.53
CA ASP A 18 12.76 -1.93 2.31
C ASP A 18 11.58 -1.48 3.18
N ASP A 19 11.84 -0.61 4.17
CA ASP A 19 10.84 -0.14 5.14
C ASP A 19 9.62 0.53 4.45
N SER A 20 9.67 0.75 3.13
CA SER A 20 8.53 1.22 2.32
C SER A 20 7.42 0.19 2.07
N GLU A 21 7.68 -1.12 2.19
CA GLU A 21 6.61 -2.13 2.02
C GLU A 21 5.67 -2.17 3.25
N PHE A 22 6.19 -1.87 4.45
CA PHE A 22 5.40 -1.87 5.68
C PHE A 22 4.38 -0.72 5.76
N GLU A 23 4.67 0.43 5.16
CA GLU A 23 3.73 1.56 5.12
C GLU A 23 2.52 1.29 4.22
N SER A 24 2.77 0.62 3.09
CA SER A 24 1.75 0.22 2.13
C SER A 24 0.75 -0.73 2.79
N ASP A 25 1.24 -1.77 3.47
CA ASP A 25 0.42 -2.77 4.18
C ASP A 25 -0.46 -2.14 5.28
N ASN A 26 0.06 -1.12 5.96
CA ASN A 26 -0.68 -0.43 7.02
C ASN A 26 -1.84 0.41 6.46
N ASN A 27 -1.74 0.95 5.24
CA ASN A 27 -2.83 1.66 4.60
C ASN A 27 -3.92 0.72 4.08
N TRP A 28 -3.58 -0.50 3.64
CA TRP A 28 -4.56 -1.53 3.27
C TRP A 28 -5.39 -2.02 4.46
N LYS A 29 -4.80 -2.09 5.66
CA LYS A 29 -5.52 -2.47 6.89
C LYS A 29 -6.54 -1.42 7.35
N LYS A 30 -6.35 -0.17 6.96
CA LYS A 30 -7.23 0.96 7.27
C LYS A 30 -8.49 0.99 6.39
N LEU A 31 -8.50 0.26 5.29
CA LEU A 31 -9.62 0.23 4.35
C LEU A 31 -10.76 -0.67 4.82
N THR A 32 -11.99 -0.26 4.54
CA THR A 32 -13.16 -1.13 4.69
C THR A 32 -13.12 -2.31 3.72
N LEU A 33 -13.95 -3.33 3.96
CA LEU A 33 -14.04 -4.46 3.05
C LEU A 33 -14.43 -4.03 1.62
N ALA A 34 -15.37 -3.10 1.50
CA ALA A 34 -15.82 -2.57 0.22
C ALA A 34 -14.68 -1.80 -0.48
N GLN A 35 -13.96 -0.94 0.25
CA GLN A 35 -12.80 -0.24 -0.28
C GLN A 35 -11.68 -1.19 -0.71
N ARG A 36 -11.39 -2.24 0.05
CA ARG A 36 -10.38 -3.23 -0.33
C ARG A 36 -10.76 -3.94 -1.61
N PHE A 37 -12.02 -4.33 -1.77
CA PHE A 37 -12.49 -4.99 -2.99
C PHE A 37 -12.39 -4.07 -4.22
N ALA A 38 -12.78 -2.81 -4.07
CA ALA A 38 -12.63 -1.79 -5.10
C ALA A 38 -11.14 -1.49 -5.42
N ALA A 39 -10.30 -1.36 -4.39
CA ALA A 39 -8.86 -1.13 -4.52
C ALA A 39 -8.19 -2.30 -5.24
N LEU A 40 -8.54 -3.54 -4.90
CA LEU A 40 -8.06 -4.75 -5.60
C LEU A 40 -8.48 -4.79 -7.07
N SER A 41 -9.60 -4.15 -7.43
CA SER A 41 -9.99 -4.03 -8.83
C SER A 41 -9.10 -3.00 -9.53
N LEU A 42 -8.85 -1.85 -8.89
CA LEU A 42 -7.97 -0.80 -9.42
C LEU A 42 -6.50 -1.23 -9.54
N THR A 43 -5.98 -2.03 -8.60
CA THR A 43 -4.60 -2.55 -8.69
C THR A 43 -4.38 -3.41 -9.94
N LYS A 44 -5.41 -4.10 -10.44
CA LYS A 44 -5.34 -4.83 -11.73
C LYS A 44 -5.14 -3.91 -12.93
N TYR A 45 -5.61 -2.66 -12.83
CA TYR A 45 -5.40 -1.62 -13.84
C TYR A 45 -4.10 -0.84 -13.61
N GLY A 46 -3.30 -1.20 -12.60
CA GLY A 46 -2.02 -0.58 -12.29
C GLY A 46 -2.10 0.63 -11.36
N TYR A 47 -3.25 0.85 -10.70
CA TYR A 47 -3.34 1.86 -9.65
C TYR A 47 -2.63 1.37 -8.38
N GLU A 48 -1.89 2.27 -7.75
CA GLU A 48 -1.18 2.01 -6.51
C GLU A 48 -1.81 2.82 -5.38
N LEU A 49 -2.10 2.15 -4.26
CA LEU A 49 -2.65 2.82 -3.08
C LEU A 49 -1.59 3.73 -2.47
N ARG A 50 -1.84 5.05 -2.47
CA ARG A 50 -0.91 6.02 -1.89
C ARG A 50 -1.18 6.28 -0.43
N PHE A 51 -2.43 6.55 -0.06
CA PHE A 51 -2.83 6.76 1.32
C PHE A 51 -4.35 6.67 1.47
N THR A 52 -4.80 6.52 2.70
CA THR A 52 -6.21 6.57 3.06
C THR A 52 -6.45 7.81 3.91
N ARG A 53 -7.42 8.63 3.51
CA ARG A 53 -7.85 9.81 4.25
C ARG A 53 -9.04 9.46 5.11
N PHE A 54 -9.03 9.87 6.37
CA PHE A 54 -10.17 9.79 7.26
C PHE A 54 -10.69 11.19 7.52
N THR A 55 -12.00 11.38 7.34
CA THR A 55 -12.69 12.65 7.59
C THR A 55 -13.90 12.38 8.47
N SER A 56 -14.53 13.44 9.00
CA SER A 56 -15.81 13.33 9.70
C SER A 56 -16.92 12.73 8.83
N SER A 57 -16.77 12.79 7.51
CA SER A 57 -17.72 12.23 6.53
C SER A 57 -17.43 10.77 6.16
N GLY A 58 -16.38 10.16 6.72
CA GLY A 58 -15.99 8.77 6.44
C GLY A 58 -14.55 8.62 5.96
N SER A 59 -14.20 7.38 5.61
CA SER A 59 -12.91 7.02 5.03
C SER A 59 -12.90 7.12 3.50
N THR A 60 -11.79 7.57 2.93
CA THR A 60 -11.58 7.66 1.49
C THR A 60 -10.18 7.16 1.14
N ALA A 61 -10.10 6.10 0.34
CA ALA A 61 -8.84 5.61 -0.19
C ALA A 61 -8.42 6.46 -1.38
N VAL A 62 -7.14 6.81 -1.49
CA VAL A 62 -6.59 7.52 -2.65
C VAL A 62 -5.56 6.61 -3.32
N LEU A 63 -5.84 6.27 -4.57
CA LEU A 63 -4.96 5.50 -5.43
C LEU A 63 -4.49 6.37 -6.59
N VAL A 64 -3.31 6.10 -7.10
CA VAL A 64 -2.73 6.88 -8.21
C VAL A 64 -2.12 5.91 -9.21
N LEU A 65 -2.38 6.15 -10.49
CA LEU A 65 -1.69 5.45 -11.57
C LEU A 65 -0.26 5.98 -11.74
N LYS A 66 0.62 5.17 -12.33
CA LYS A 66 1.99 5.61 -12.67
C LYS A 66 2.05 6.84 -13.60
N ASN A 67 0.98 7.11 -14.35
CA ASN A 67 0.84 8.30 -15.20
C ASN A 67 0.42 9.56 -14.42
N GLY A 68 0.19 9.47 -13.11
CA GLY A 68 -0.26 10.56 -12.25
C GLY A 68 -1.78 10.74 -12.16
N THR A 69 -2.60 9.90 -12.81
CA THR A 69 -4.06 9.98 -12.69
C THR A 69 -4.51 9.51 -11.30
N PRO A 70 -5.16 10.38 -10.50
CA PRO A 70 -5.69 9.98 -9.20
C PRO A 70 -7.04 9.28 -9.35
N ALA A 71 -7.31 8.32 -8.47
CA ALA A 71 -8.62 7.75 -8.24
C ALA A 71 -8.89 7.71 -6.74
N THR A 72 -10.14 7.93 -6.35
CA THR A 72 -10.58 7.81 -4.96
C THR A 72 -11.58 6.70 -4.81
N ILE A 73 -11.60 6.08 -3.64
CA ILE A 73 -12.60 5.10 -3.26
C ILE A 73 -13.28 5.54 -1.98
N SER A 74 -14.60 5.70 -2.04
CA SER A 74 -15.44 6.02 -0.87
C SER A 74 -15.53 4.84 0.09
N GLU A 75 -15.99 5.07 1.33
CA GLU A 75 -16.14 4.04 2.36
C GLU A 75 -16.99 2.84 1.91
N ASP A 76 -18.01 3.10 1.08
CA ASP A 76 -18.92 2.12 0.49
C ASP A 76 -18.33 1.36 -0.71
N GLY A 77 -17.08 1.65 -1.11
CA GLY A 77 -16.41 1.01 -2.25
C GLY A 77 -16.71 1.66 -3.61
N ASP A 78 -17.35 2.82 -3.64
CA ASP A 78 -17.59 3.57 -4.87
C ASP A 78 -16.27 4.14 -5.42
N ILE A 79 -15.97 3.84 -6.70
CA ILE A 79 -14.72 4.23 -7.36
C ILE A 79 -14.95 5.48 -8.19
N ASN A 80 -14.20 6.54 -7.91
CA ASN A 80 -14.15 7.73 -8.73
C ASN A 80 -12.75 7.88 -9.34
N THR A 81 -12.64 7.72 -10.66
CA THR A 81 -11.38 7.84 -11.43
C THR A 81 -11.09 9.26 -11.93
N THR A 82 -12.01 10.20 -11.70
CA THR A 82 -11.83 11.63 -11.98
C THR A 82 -12.21 12.46 -10.75
N PRO A 83 -11.57 12.22 -9.59
CA PRO A 83 -11.84 12.98 -8.39
C PRO A 83 -11.29 14.40 -8.51
N ASP A 84 -12.06 15.40 -8.08
CA ASP A 84 -11.61 16.80 -8.00
C ASP A 84 -10.70 17.00 -6.79
N ILE A 85 -9.54 16.33 -6.80
CA ILE A 85 -8.54 16.40 -5.73
C ILE A 85 -7.20 16.88 -6.27
N ASN A 86 -6.59 17.80 -5.54
CA ASN A 86 -5.25 18.26 -5.80
C ASN A 86 -4.29 17.56 -4.83
N ILE A 87 -3.49 16.63 -5.33
CA ILE A 87 -2.40 16.00 -4.57
C ILE A 87 -1.21 16.97 -4.63
N ARG A 88 -0.78 17.48 -3.47
CA ARG A 88 0.28 18.51 -3.34
C ARG A 88 1.42 17.99 -2.47
#